data_AF-A0A0L7T1J7-F1
#
_entry.id   AF-A0A0L7T1J7-F1
#
_cell.length_a   1.000
_cell.length_b   1.000
_cell.length_c   1.000
_cell.angle_alpha   90.00
_cell.angle_beta   90.00
_cell.angle_gamma   90.00
#
_symmetry.space_group_name_H-M   'P 1'
#
loop_
_entity.id
_entity.type
_entity.pdbx_description
1 polymer ?
#
loop_
_entity_poly.entity_id
_entity_poly.type
_entity_poly.pdbx_seq_one_letter_code
_entity_poly.pdbx_strand_id
1 'polypeptide(L)'
;MNNLSVHMRICAANVSDSDVDSRQAAVSTLATSWKKEKGLLNIVSTVVDIAQSLGGDGFPSLALGEKVQKAIQKKSSSYLYEERPLDVSVCAGMAALSVINNAPSTNVWTIQDVYATALWSALSFQPVLEAERRENLRQEILKAAFRRSITSANLARERRNVPDPLGLEITINESNEVDSNFNAAIASTIESLRHNATLDREELDFLWWAQLARSRLLKRQLSSISEPTRIVASGIEGAEILRRLPCDVHREIVLRTLDDNPELSLEELLLEIAEDREQLCSVLTDSYIIDYPTIFPLLNSICTNNISMPGAYVKRPVSEWGERALLEASFVRMMRHGVSKI
;
A
#
# COMPACT_ATOMS: atom_id res chain seq x y z
N MET A 1 -18.93 7.94 -1.63
CA MET A 1 -19.82 8.80 -0.82
C MET A 1 -18.95 9.77 -0.06
N ASN A 2 -19.31 11.06 -0.07
CA ASN A 2 -18.43 12.14 0.34
C ASN A 2 -18.75 12.55 1.78
N ASN A 3 -18.16 11.85 2.77
CA ASN A 3 -18.40 12.07 4.20
C ASN A 3 -17.70 13.33 4.75
N LEU A 4 -17.29 14.26 3.88
CA LEU A 4 -16.53 15.44 4.27
C LEU A 4 -17.28 16.25 5.34
N SER A 5 -18.58 16.49 5.17
CA SER A 5 -19.39 17.24 6.14
C SER A 5 -19.43 16.61 7.53
N VAL A 6 -19.35 15.28 7.61
CA VAL A 6 -19.26 14.55 8.88
C VAL A 6 -17.90 14.79 9.52
N HIS A 7 -16.83 14.65 8.76
CA HIS A 7 -15.45 14.80 9.25
C HIS A 7 -15.06 16.24 9.55
N MET A 8 -15.70 17.24 8.92
CA MET A 8 -15.51 18.64 9.28
C MET A 8 -15.90 18.95 10.74
N ARG A 9 -16.72 18.09 11.38
CA ARG A 9 -17.04 18.19 12.81
C ARG A 9 -15.87 17.85 13.74
N ILE A 10 -14.74 17.38 13.19
CA ILE A 10 -13.46 17.30 13.90
C ILE A 10 -12.96 18.72 14.20
N CYS A 11 -13.19 19.67 13.29
CA CYS A 11 -12.63 21.02 13.37
C CYS A 11 -13.49 21.98 14.19
N ALA A 12 -14.82 21.82 14.15
CA ALA A 12 -15.75 22.66 14.90
C ALA A 12 -17.07 21.92 15.16
N ALA A 13 -17.74 22.20 16.28
CA ALA A 13 -19.06 21.62 16.57
C ALA A 13 -20.14 22.09 15.57
N ASN A 14 -20.08 23.37 15.19
CA ASN A 14 -20.94 23.98 14.19
C ASN A 14 -20.13 24.25 12.93
N VAL A 15 -20.42 23.51 11.86
CA VAL A 15 -19.78 23.68 10.55
C VAL A 15 -20.79 24.35 9.62
N SER A 16 -20.42 25.47 9.00
CA SER A 16 -21.27 26.14 8.02
C SER A 16 -21.11 25.54 6.62
N ASP A 17 -22.09 25.76 5.75
CA ASP A 17 -22.00 25.33 4.34
C ASP A 17 -20.79 25.95 3.63
N SER A 18 -20.45 27.21 3.94
CA SER A 18 -19.26 27.87 3.38
C SER A 18 -17.95 27.19 3.79
N ASP A 19 -17.87 26.66 5.01
CA ASP A 19 -16.72 25.88 5.46
C ASP A 19 -16.65 24.56 4.68
N VAL A 20 -17.76 23.84 4.54
CA VAL A 20 -17.80 22.59 3.77
C VAL A 20 -17.41 22.83 2.31
N ASP A 21 -17.98 23.84 1.66
CA ASP A 21 -17.75 24.13 0.24
C ASP A 21 -16.30 24.50 -0.05
N SER A 22 -15.69 25.32 0.81
CA SER A 22 -14.28 25.70 0.67
C SER A 22 -13.34 24.50 0.85
N ARG A 23 -13.60 23.62 1.83
CA ARG A 23 -12.81 22.40 2.03
C ARG A 23 -13.06 21.37 0.94
N GLN A 24 -14.27 21.28 0.41
CA GLN A 24 -14.60 20.43 -0.72
C GLN A 24 -13.84 20.83 -1.98
N ALA A 25 -13.75 22.14 -2.27
CA ALA A 25 -12.97 22.65 -3.38
C ALA A 25 -11.46 22.37 -3.20
N ALA A 26 -10.96 22.49 -1.97
CA ALA A 26 -9.57 22.16 -1.64
C ALA A 26 -9.30 20.65 -1.84
N VAL A 27 -10.15 19.77 -1.33
CA VAL A 27 -10.08 18.31 -1.51
C VAL A 27 -10.01 17.94 -2.99
N SER A 28 -10.90 18.49 -3.81
CA SER A 28 -10.91 18.23 -5.27
C SER A 28 -9.64 18.71 -5.96
N THR A 29 -9.11 19.88 -5.55
CA THR A 29 -7.87 20.45 -6.07
C THR A 29 -6.68 19.55 -5.72
N LEU A 30 -6.56 19.14 -4.45
CA LEU A 30 -5.49 18.29 -3.95
C LEU A 30 -5.52 16.92 -4.62
N ALA A 31 -6.69 16.27 -4.65
CA ALA A 31 -6.85 14.96 -5.28
C ALA A 31 -6.49 15.01 -6.77
N THR A 32 -6.86 16.07 -7.49
CA THR A 32 -6.49 16.26 -8.91
C THR A 32 -4.98 16.41 -9.09
N SER A 33 -4.32 17.17 -8.21
CA SER A 33 -2.86 17.32 -8.22
C SER A 33 -2.15 16.01 -7.90
N TRP A 34 -2.60 15.27 -6.88
CA TRP A 34 -1.98 14.03 -6.45
C TRP A 34 -2.16 12.88 -7.45
N LYS A 35 -3.30 12.84 -8.17
CA LYS A 35 -3.51 11.92 -9.30
C LYS A 35 -2.57 12.18 -10.50
N LYS A 36 -1.93 13.36 -10.57
CA LYS A 36 -1.00 13.72 -11.63
C LYS A 36 0.46 13.50 -11.24
N GLU A 37 0.75 13.23 -9.97
CA GLU A 37 2.10 12.94 -9.50
C GLU A 37 2.57 11.61 -10.07
N LYS A 38 3.77 11.60 -10.64
CA LYS A 38 4.39 10.41 -11.25
C LYS A 38 5.63 9.94 -10.48
N GLY A 39 6.20 10.81 -9.63
CA GLY A 39 7.31 10.49 -8.77
C GLY A 39 6.86 9.59 -7.62
N LEU A 40 7.26 8.33 -7.67
CA LEU A 40 6.95 7.34 -6.64
C LEU A 40 7.35 7.83 -5.23
N LEU A 41 8.55 8.38 -5.08
CA LEU A 41 9.05 8.88 -3.80
C LEU A 41 8.30 10.13 -3.32
N ASN A 42 7.83 10.97 -4.24
CA ASN A 42 6.99 12.13 -3.90
C ASN A 42 5.63 11.68 -3.38
N ILE A 43 5.06 10.61 -3.96
CA ILE A 43 3.83 9.99 -3.49
C ILE A 43 4.02 9.44 -2.08
N VAL A 44 5.08 8.66 -1.86
CA VAL A 44 5.38 8.05 -0.56
C VAL A 44 5.61 9.13 0.50
N SER A 45 6.38 10.17 0.19
CA SER A 45 6.58 11.33 1.08
C SER A 45 5.25 12.04 1.42
N THR A 46 4.41 12.27 0.41
CA THR A 46 3.06 12.85 0.63
C THR A 46 2.21 11.96 1.54
N VAL A 47 2.29 10.63 1.39
CA VAL A 47 1.57 9.69 2.26
C VAL A 47 2.11 9.71 3.68
N VAL A 48 3.42 9.86 3.89
CA VAL A 48 4.00 10.03 5.24
C VAL A 48 3.42 11.26 5.91
N ASP A 49 3.42 12.40 5.23
CA ASP A 49 2.85 13.64 5.76
C ASP A 49 1.36 13.47 6.11
N ILE A 50 0.59 12.83 5.23
CA ILE A 50 -0.83 12.56 5.44
C ILE A 50 -1.02 11.66 6.66
N ALA A 51 -0.30 10.53 6.73
CA ALA A 51 -0.42 9.58 7.83
C ALA A 51 -0.05 10.23 9.16
N GLN A 52 1.00 11.05 9.22
CA GLN A 52 1.38 11.81 10.41
C GLN A 52 0.27 12.76 10.85
N SER A 53 -0.34 13.51 9.93
CA SER A 53 -1.46 14.42 10.24
C SER A 53 -2.74 13.70 10.68
N LEU A 54 -2.94 12.45 10.24
CA LEU A 54 -4.10 11.65 10.63
C LEU A 54 -3.89 11.01 12.01
N GLY A 55 -2.65 10.60 12.32
CA GLY A 55 -2.26 10.04 13.61
C GLY A 55 -1.90 11.10 14.66
N GLY A 56 -1.37 10.66 15.80
CA GLY A 56 -0.81 11.53 16.84
C GLY A 56 -1.73 12.67 17.28
N ASP A 57 -1.15 13.86 17.48
CA ASP A 57 -1.86 15.08 17.88
C ASP A 57 -2.65 15.75 16.74
N GLY A 58 -2.46 15.29 15.50
CA GLY A 58 -3.15 15.79 14.31
C GLY A 58 -2.50 17.03 13.69
N PHE A 59 -1.31 17.41 14.15
CA PHE A 59 -0.57 18.52 13.55
C PHE A 59 0.11 18.07 12.25
N PRO A 60 -0.09 18.80 11.14
CA PRO A 60 0.55 18.48 9.88
C PRO A 60 2.02 18.91 9.87
N SER A 61 2.80 18.32 8.98
CA SER A 61 4.11 18.88 8.61
C SER A 61 3.95 20.24 7.93
N LEU A 62 4.99 21.08 7.99
CA LEU A 62 4.99 22.39 7.32
C LEU A 62 4.63 22.27 5.83
N ALA A 63 5.23 21.28 5.15
CA ALA A 63 5.01 21.05 3.72
C ALA A 63 3.54 20.72 3.41
N LEU A 64 2.91 19.87 4.21
CA LEU A 64 1.49 19.53 4.03
C LEU A 64 0.58 20.69 4.41
N GLY A 65 0.85 21.35 5.55
CA GLY A 65 0.11 22.51 6.04
C GLY A 65 0.03 23.62 4.99
N GLU A 66 1.18 24.04 4.44
CA GLU A 66 1.23 25.05 3.38
C GLU A 66 0.50 24.62 2.12
N LYS A 67 0.65 23.35 1.70
CA LYS A 67 0.03 22.83 0.49
C LYS A 67 -1.50 22.82 0.60
N VAL A 68 -2.03 22.41 1.74
CA VAL A 68 -3.47 22.40 2.00
C VAL A 68 -4.01 23.82 2.22
N GLN A 69 -3.28 24.67 2.94
CA GLN A 69 -3.62 26.09 3.09
C GLN A 69 -3.78 26.77 1.74
N LYS A 70 -2.80 26.63 0.83
CA LYS A 70 -2.87 27.19 -0.54
C LYS A 70 -4.11 26.68 -1.30
N ALA A 71 -4.56 25.46 -1.05
CA ALA A 71 -5.77 24.92 -1.68
C ALA A 71 -7.05 25.53 -1.07
N ILE A 72 -7.13 25.66 0.25
CA ILE A 72 -8.28 26.25 0.96
C ILE A 72 -8.39 27.76 0.67
N GLN A 73 -7.28 28.48 0.64
CA GLN A 73 -7.22 29.92 0.41
C GLN A 73 -7.77 30.36 -0.95
N LYS A 74 -7.93 29.44 -1.92
CA LYS A 74 -8.65 29.71 -3.18
C LYS A 74 -10.12 30.08 -2.99
N LYS A 75 -10.73 29.65 -1.88
CA LYS A 75 -12.14 29.90 -1.53
C LYS A 75 -12.32 30.54 -0.16
N SER A 76 -11.30 30.52 0.69
CA SER A 76 -11.29 31.13 2.02
C SER A 76 -9.95 31.83 2.27
N SER A 77 -9.77 33.03 1.72
CA SER A 77 -8.48 33.73 1.66
C SER A 77 -7.83 34.01 3.01
N SER A 78 -8.61 34.16 4.08
CA SER A 78 -8.13 34.38 5.46
C SER A 78 -7.71 33.11 6.19
N TYR A 79 -7.82 31.93 5.57
CA TYR A 79 -7.49 30.66 6.24
C TYR A 79 -5.99 30.55 6.53
N LEU A 80 -5.65 30.18 7.76
CA LEU A 80 -4.29 29.85 8.21
C LEU A 80 -4.30 28.45 8.83
N TYR A 81 -3.40 27.57 8.40
CA TYR A 81 -3.33 26.20 8.93
C TYR A 81 -2.80 26.15 10.35
N GLU A 82 -2.00 27.15 10.76
CA GLU A 82 -1.47 27.27 12.12
C GLU A 82 -2.59 27.49 13.15
N GLU A 83 -3.67 28.20 12.77
CA GLU A 83 -4.83 28.44 13.63
C GLU A 83 -5.82 27.28 13.61
N ARG A 84 -5.86 26.51 12.52
CA ARG A 84 -6.81 25.41 12.28
C ARG A 84 -6.11 24.17 11.71
N PRO A 85 -5.18 23.54 12.45
CA PRO A 85 -4.36 22.44 11.91
C PRO A 85 -5.18 21.20 11.57
N LEU A 86 -6.28 20.94 12.28
CA LEU A 86 -7.13 19.77 12.03
C LEU A 86 -7.84 19.82 10.67
N ASP A 87 -8.12 21.00 10.13
CA ASP A 87 -8.66 21.15 8.78
C ASP A 87 -7.71 20.54 7.74
N VAL A 88 -6.39 20.59 7.99
CA VAL A 88 -5.39 19.96 7.11
C VAL A 88 -5.55 18.45 7.09
N SER A 89 -5.67 17.81 8.26
CA SER A 89 -5.88 16.36 8.36
C SER A 89 -7.15 15.90 7.63
N VAL A 90 -8.25 16.65 7.79
CA VAL A 90 -9.54 16.36 7.13
C VAL A 90 -9.42 16.52 5.62
N CYS A 91 -8.91 17.65 5.13
CA CYS A 91 -8.77 17.88 3.69
C CYS A 91 -7.78 16.91 3.04
N ALA A 92 -6.65 16.66 3.67
CA ALA A 92 -5.62 15.78 3.15
C ALA A 92 -6.11 14.31 3.14
N GLY A 93 -6.71 13.85 4.23
CA GLY A 93 -7.30 12.52 4.33
C GLY A 93 -8.41 12.27 3.30
N MET A 94 -9.33 13.24 3.15
CA MET A 94 -10.42 13.13 2.17
C MET A 94 -9.92 13.23 0.72
N ALA A 95 -8.86 14.00 0.45
CA ALA A 95 -8.22 14.03 -0.85
C ALA A 95 -7.53 12.69 -1.17
N ALA A 96 -6.86 12.07 -0.19
CA ALA A 96 -6.24 10.76 -0.33
C ALA A 96 -7.30 9.69 -0.60
N LEU A 97 -8.42 9.73 0.15
CA LEU A 97 -9.57 8.87 -0.06
C LEU A 97 -10.15 9.01 -1.49
N SER A 98 -10.24 10.24 -2.00
CA SER A 98 -10.64 10.52 -3.39
C SER A 98 -9.66 10.02 -4.45
N VAL A 99 -8.37 9.89 -4.10
CA VAL A 99 -7.35 9.30 -4.97
C VAL A 99 -7.55 7.78 -5.08
N ILE A 100 -7.78 7.11 -3.96
CA ILE A 100 -7.79 5.64 -3.90
C ILE A 100 -9.17 5.00 -4.15
N ASN A 101 -10.28 5.74 -4.00
CA ASN A 101 -11.64 5.19 -4.11
C ASN A 101 -12.09 4.80 -5.52
N ASN A 102 -11.32 5.08 -6.56
CA ASN A 102 -11.63 4.61 -7.91
C ASN A 102 -11.46 3.09 -8.00
N ALA A 103 -12.18 2.44 -8.92
CA ALA A 103 -11.99 1.01 -9.18
C ALA A 103 -10.51 0.71 -9.50
N PRO A 104 -9.91 -0.35 -8.93
CA PRO A 104 -8.56 -0.77 -9.30
C PRO A 104 -8.48 -1.16 -10.77
N SER A 105 -7.30 -1.00 -11.37
CA SER A 105 -7.05 -1.51 -12.72
C SER A 105 -6.79 -3.02 -12.66
N THR A 106 -7.15 -3.75 -13.72
CA THR A 106 -6.93 -5.20 -13.82
C THR A 106 -5.51 -5.57 -14.24
N ASN A 107 -4.78 -4.63 -14.85
CA ASN A 107 -3.60 -4.97 -15.64
C ASN A 107 -2.30 -4.41 -15.08
N VAL A 108 -2.34 -3.35 -14.27
CA VAL A 108 -1.15 -2.57 -13.97
C VAL A 108 -1.18 -2.06 -12.54
N TRP A 109 -0.05 -2.21 -11.84
CA TRP A 109 0.27 -1.46 -10.62
C TRP A 109 0.22 0.04 -10.90
N THR A 110 -0.73 0.76 -10.31
CA THR A 110 -0.98 2.19 -10.54
C THR A 110 -0.47 3.08 -9.40
N ILE A 111 -0.38 4.38 -9.64
CA ILE A 111 -0.05 5.36 -8.58
C ILE A 111 -1.06 5.30 -7.42
N GLN A 112 -2.33 4.99 -7.69
CA GLN A 112 -3.35 4.87 -6.66
C GLN A 112 -3.10 3.64 -5.77
N ASP A 113 -2.51 2.57 -6.32
CA ASP A 113 -2.13 1.38 -5.55
C ASP A 113 -0.92 1.67 -4.66
N VAL A 114 0.00 2.54 -5.10
CA VAL A 114 1.09 3.08 -4.25
C VAL A 114 0.51 3.88 -3.08
N TYR A 115 -0.42 4.81 -3.34
CA TYR A 115 -1.10 5.58 -2.29
C TYR A 115 -1.79 4.65 -1.27
N ALA A 116 -2.60 3.70 -1.74
CA ALA A 116 -3.32 2.80 -0.85
C ALA A 116 -2.39 1.90 -0.04
N THR A 117 -1.35 1.36 -0.64
CA THR A 117 -0.44 0.43 0.05
C THR A 117 0.41 1.15 1.10
N ALA A 118 0.91 2.34 0.76
CA ALA A 118 1.63 3.18 1.71
C ALA A 118 0.72 3.64 2.86
N LEU A 119 -0.52 4.05 2.57
CA LEU A 119 -1.49 4.44 3.60
C LEU A 119 -1.89 3.26 4.49
N TRP A 120 -2.13 2.08 3.90
CA TRP A 120 -2.43 0.88 4.66
C TRP A 120 -1.28 0.52 5.59
N SER A 121 -0.05 0.44 5.08
CA SER A 121 1.12 0.11 5.89
C SER A 121 1.32 1.09 7.06
N ALA A 122 1.23 2.40 6.79
CA ALA A 122 1.42 3.43 7.79
C ALA A 122 0.30 3.49 8.83
N LEU A 123 -0.96 3.57 8.38
CA LEU A 123 -2.10 3.74 9.28
C LEU A 123 -2.38 2.49 10.11
N SER A 124 -2.12 1.29 9.60
CA SER A 124 -2.28 0.05 10.38
C SER A 124 -1.25 -0.07 11.51
N PHE A 125 -0.10 0.61 11.41
CA PHE A 125 0.90 0.60 12.47
C PHE A 125 0.60 1.61 13.57
N GLN A 126 -0.16 2.67 13.27
CA GLN A 126 -0.49 3.70 14.25
C GLN A 126 -1.37 3.17 15.38
N PRO A 127 -1.21 3.68 16.60
CA PRO A 127 -2.11 3.39 17.70
C PRO A 127 -3.50 3.97 17.43
N VAL A 128 -4.51 3.41 18.09
CA VAL A 128 -5.88 3.95 18.09
C VAL A 128 -5.87 5.33 18.74
N LEU A 129 -6.60 6.28 18.16
CA LEU A 129 -6.72 7.63 18.72
C LEU A 129 -7.87 7.69 19.74
N GLU A 130 -7.61 8.33 20.89
CA GLU A 130 -8.64 8.61 21.90
C GLU A 130 -9.76 9.51 21.37
N ALA A 131 -9.43 10.41 20.43
CA ALA A 131 -10.39 11.32 19.81
C ALA A 131 -11.24 10.57 18.76
N GLU A 132 -12.40 10.06 19.18
CA GLU A 132 -13.30 9.23 18.36
C GLU A 132 -13.56 9.79 16.94
N ARG A 133 -13.83 11.08 16.81
CA ARG A 133 -14.09 11.70 15.49
C ARG A 133 -12.86 11.61 14.56
N ARG A 134 -11.66 11.81 15.10
CA ARG A 134 -10.41 11.68 14.34
C ARG A 134 -10.12 10.22 14.02
N GLU A 135 -10.36 9.33 14.96
CA GLU A 135 -10.23 7.88 14.74
C GLU A 135 -11.15 7.40 13.62
N ASN A 136 -12.39 7.89 13.55
CA ASN A 136 -13.33 7.55 12.48
C ASN A 136 -12.82 7.95 11.09
N LEU A 137 -12.23 9.15 10.95
CA LEU A 137 -11.58 9.57 9.70
C LEU A 137 -10.40 8.66 9.35
N ARG A 138 -9.51 8.41 10.32
CA ARG A 138 -8.33 7.55 10.14
C ARG A 138 -8.71 6.14 9.71
N GLN A 139 -9.74 5.56 10.33
CA GLN A 139 -10.29 4.24 10.03
C GLN A 139 -10.97 4.18 8.67
N GLU A 140 -11.70 5.22 8.26
CA GLU A 140 -12.30 5.28 6.92
C GLU A 140 -11.23 5.19 5.83
N ILE A 141 -10.14 5.93 6.00
CA ILE A 141 -9.01 5.94 5.06
C ILE A 141 -8.27 4.60 5.10
N LEU A 142 -7.97 4.07 6.29
CA LEU A 142 -7.32 2.77 6.47
C LEU A 142 -8.13 1.65 5.80
N LYS A 143 -9.44 1.58 6.02
CA LYS A 143 -10.31 0.56 5.41
C LYS A 143 -10.37 0.70 3.90
N ALA A 144 -10.42 1.91 3.37
CA ALA A 144 -10.41 2.15 1.93
C ALA A 144 -9.07 1.76 1.30
N ALA A 145 -7.96 2.08 1.96
CA ALA A 145 -6.61 1.71 1.56
C ALA A 145 -6.43 0.19 1.53
N PHE A 146 -6.78 -0.50 2.62
CA PHE A 146 -6.78 -1.96 2.72
C PHE A 146 -7.61 -2.59 1.60
N ARG A 147 -8.89 -2.18 1.47
CA ARG A 147 -9.81 -2.74 0.46
C ARG A 147 -9.25 -2.56 -0.95
N ARG A 148 -8.71 -1.38 -1.28
CA ARG A 148 -8.11 -1.15 -2.59
C ARG A 148 -6.92 -2.08 -2.83
N SER A 149 -5.97 -2.15 -1.90
CA SER A 149 -4.76 -2.95 -2.05
C SER A 149 -5.08 -4.44 -2.25
N ILE A 150 -5.99 -5.00 -1.45
CA ILE A 150 -6.42 -6.40 -1.58
C ILE A 150 -7.18 -6.63 -2.89
N THR A 151 -8.13 -5.74 -3.24
CA THR A 151 -8.90 -5.88 -4.47
C THR A 151 -8.01 -5.78 -5.71
N SER A 152 -7.05 -4.84 -5.72
CA SER A 152 -6.04 -4.72 -6.78
C SER A 152 -5.17 -5.97 -6.87
N ALA A 153 -4.69 -6.49 -5.73
CA ALA A 153 -3.88 -7.71 -5.68
C ALA A 153 -4.63 -8.95 -6.18
N ASN A 154 -5.92 -9.07 -5.90
CA ASN A 154 -6.77 -10.14 -6.40
C ASN A 154 -7.04 -10.00 -7.91
N LEU A 155 -7.44 -8.82 -8.38
CA LEU A 155 -7.69 -8.55 -9.80
C LEU A 155 -6.45 -8.76 -10.67
N ALA A 156 -5.27 -8.37 -10.18
CA ALA A 156 -4.01 -8.55 -10.90
C ALA A 156 -3.63 -10.03 -11.13
N ARG A 157 -4.34 -10.96 -10.48
CA ARG A 157 -4.17 -12.42 -10.58
C ARG A 157 -5.30 -13.12 -11.30
N GLU A 158 -6.28 -12.37 -11.81
CA GLU A 158 -7.29 -12.96 -12.68
C GLU A 158 -6.65 -13.39 -14.01
N ARG A 159 -6.93 -14.63 -14.41
CA ARG A 159 -6.52 -15.15 -15.71
C ARG A 159 -7.29 -14.40 -16.79
N ARG A 160 -6.57 -13.99 -17.84
CA ARG A 160 -7.18 -13.36 -19.01
C ARG A 160 -7.78 -14.43 -19.90
N ASN A 161 -8.98 -14.14 -20.41
CA ASN A 161 -9.55 -14.93 -21.48
C ASN A 161 -8.63 -14.86 -22.70
N VAL A 162 -8.33 -16.00 -23.31
CA VAL A 162 -7.50 -16.07 -24.52
C VAL A 162 -8.47 -16.03 -25.70
N PRO A 163 -8.52 -14.92 -26.48
CA PRO A 163 -9.45 -14.81 -27.60
C PRO A 163 -9.13 -15.86 -28.66
N ASP A 164 -10.17 -16.49 -29.20
CA ASP A 164 -10.04 -17.35 -30.36
C ASP A 164 -9.60 -16.53 -31.59
N PRO A 165 -8.74 -17.06 -32.46
CA PRO A 165 -8.26 -16.36 -33.66
C PRO A 165 -9.33 -16.20 -34.76
N LEU A 166 -10.61 -16.45 -34.46
CA LEU A 166 -11.73 -16.46 -35.40
C LEU A 166 -12.09 -15.07 -35.96
N GLY A 167 -11.56 -13.99 -35.37
CA GLY A 167 -11.78 -12.61 -35.83
C GLY A 167 -10.77 -12.10 -36.85
N LEU A 168 -9.96 -12.96 -37.47
CA LEU A 168 -9.00 -12.56 -38.50
C LEU A 168 -9.74 -12.13 -39.78
N GLU A 169 -9.66 -10.84 -40.10
CA GLU A 169 -10.18 -10.27 -41.33
C GLU A 169 -9.01 -9.84 -42.22
N ILE A 170 -9.02 -10.31 -43.46
CA ILE A 170 -8.11 -9.89 -44.52
C ILE A 170 -8.99 -9.30 -45.62
N THR A 171 -8.87 -8.00 -45.84
CA THR A 171 -9.60 -7.29 -46.89
C THR A 171 -8.63 -6.81 -47.95
N ILE A 172 -9.07 -6.79 -49.20
CA ILE A 172 -8.29 -6.24 -50.32
C ILE A 172 -9.05 -4.98 -50.76
N ASN A 173 -8.39 -3.82 -50.71
CA ASN A 173 -9.01 -2.56 -51.07
C ASN A 173 -9.07 -2.38 -52.60
N GLU A 174 -9.82 -1.38 -53.07
CA GLU A 174 -9.98 -1.07 -54.51
C GLU A 174 -8.65 -0.71 -55.21
N SER A 175 -7.60 -0.41 -54.45
CA SER A 175 -6.23 -0.12 -54.93
C SER A 175 -5.33 -1.37 -54.94
N ASN A 176 -5.88 -2.57 -54.74
CA ASN A 176 -5.14 -3.84 -54.63
C ASN A 176 -4.19 -3.94 -53.41
N GLU A 177 -4.36 -3.09 -52.39
CA GLU A 177 -3.62 -3.19 -51.14
C GLU A 177 -4.36 -4.13 -50.18
N VAL A 178 -3.59 -4.95 -49.48
CA VAL A 178 -4.13 -5.90 -48.49
C VAL A 178 -4.11 -5.22 -47.12
N ASP A 179 -5.29 -5.06 -46.51
CA ASP A 179 -5.44 -4.65 -45.11
C ASP A 179 -5.80 -5.87 -44.27
N SER A 180 -5.22 -5.98 -43.07
CA SER A 180 -5.50 -7.09 -42.17
C SER A 180 -5.43 -6.67 -40.71
N ASN A 181 -6.37 -7.18 -39.93
CA ASN A 181 -6.36 -6.98 -38.47
C ASN A 181 -5.48 -8.02 -37.73
N PHE A 182 -4.65 -8.78 -38.46
CA PHE A 182 -3.82 -9.88 -37.94
C PHE A 182 -3.01 -9.48 -36.71
N ASN A 183 -2.32 -8.33 -36.78
CA ASN A 183 -1.49 -7.84 -35.68
C ASN A 183 -2.31 -7.56 -34.42
N ALA A 184 -3.52 -7.01 -34.56
CA ALA A 184 -4.40 -6.71 -33.43
C ALA A 184 -5.02 -7.99 -32.85
N ALA A 185 -5.49 -8.89 -33.72
CA ALA A 185 -6.10 -10.16 -33.33
C ALA A 185 -5.10 -11.06 -32.57
N ILE A 186 -3.85 -11.15 -33.06
CA ILE A 186 -2.82 -12.00 -32.45
C ILE A 186 -2.16 -11.34 -31.23
N ALA A 187 -1.98 -10.01 -31.23
CA ALA A 187 -1.38 -9.32 -30.08
C ALA A 187 -2.16 -9.60 -28.79
N SER A 188 -3.50 -9.52 -28.83
CA SER A 188 -4.35 -9.78 -27.68
C SER A 188 -4.24 -11.22 -27.16
N THR A 189 -4.21 -12.21 -28.08
CA THR A 189 -3.99 -13.62 -27.75
C THR A 189 -2.62 -13.84 -27.11
N ILE A 190 -1.55 -13.29 -27.70
CA ILE A 190 -0.18 -13.41 -27.18
C ILE A 190 -0.05 -12.74 -25.81
N GLU A 191 -0.60 -11.53 -25.63
CA GLU A 191 -0.56 -10.82 -24.35
C GLU A 191 -1.30 -11.58 -23.25
N SER A 192 -2.46 -12.15 -23.57
CA SER A 192 -3.23 -12.96 -22.62
C SER A 192 -2.49 -14.23 -22.22
N LEU A 193 -1.88 -14.94 -23.18
CA LEU A 193 -1.05 -16.11 -22.92
C LEU A 193 0.19 -15.78 -22.07
N ARG A 194 0.89 -14.69 -22.39
CA ARG A 194 2.07 -14.23 -21.63
C ARG A 194 1.70 -13.84 -20.19
N HIS A 195 0.58 -13.14 -20.02
CA HIS A 195 0.07 -12.77 -18.69
C HIS A 195 -0.25 -14.02 -17.86
N ASN A 196 -1.02 -14.96 -18.41
CA ASN A 196 -1.39 -16.19 -17.72
C ASN A 196 -0.16 -17.05 -17.38
N ALA A 197 0.78 -17.23 -18.32
CA ALA A 197 2.01 -17.98 -18.06
C ALA A 197 2.90 -17.32 -16.98
N THR A 198 2.91 -15.99 -16.92
CA THR A 198 3.63 -15.24 -15.86
C THR A 198 3.00 -15.47 -14.49
N LEU A 199 1.66 -15.51 -14.42
CA LEU A 199 0.93 -15.84 -13.19
C LEU A 199 1.18 -17.28 -12.76
N ASP A 200 1.01 -18.25 -13.67
CA ASP A 200 1.24 -19.66 -13.36
C ASP A 200 2.67 -19.90 -12.85
N ARG A 201 3.67 -19.20 -13.42
CA ARG A 201 5.06 -19.28 -12.96
C ARG A 201 5.23 -18.74 -11.53
N GLU A 202 4.64 -17.58 -11.21
CA GLU A 202 4.66 -17.00 -9.86
C GLU A 202 3.96 -17.95 -8.87
N GLU A 203 2.76 -18.45 -9.19
CA GLU A 203 1.98 -19.36 -8.35
C GLU A 203 2.74 -20.67 -8.09
N LEU A 204 3.36 -21.28 -9.11
CA LEU A 204 4.17 -22.49 -8.95
C LEU A 204 5.42 -22.25 -8.10
N ASP A 205 6.15 -21.16 -8.33
CA ASP A 205 7.33 -20.81 -7.53
C ASP A 205 6.96 -20.60 -6.06
N PHE A 206 5.80 -19.97 -5.80
CA PHE A 206 5.29 -19.76 -4.45
C PHE A 206 4.83 -21.07 -3.79
N LEU A 207 4.15 -21.95 -4.53
CA LEU A 207 3.75 -23.27 -4.03
C LEU A 207 4.96 -24.17 -3.72
N TRP A 208 5.97 -24.18 -4.59
CA TRP A 208 7.21 -24.92 -4.31
C TRP A 208 7.93 -24.39 -3.08
N TRP A 209 7.99 -23.07 -2.92
CA TRP A 209 8.53 -22.49 -1.68
C TRP A 209 7.69 -22.89 -0.46
N ALA A 210 6.37 -22.87 -0.56
CA ALA A 210 5.47 -23.23 0.54
C ALA A 210 5.68 -24.67 1.03
N GLN A 211 6.01 -25.59 0.13
CA GLN A 211 6.28 -27.00 0.47
C GLN A 211 7.65 -27.23 1.13
N LEU A 212 8.55 -26.23 1.13
CA LEU A 212 9.84 -26.37 1.79
C LEU A 212 9.67 -26.32 3.31
N ALA A 213 10.20 -27.34 4.00
CA ALA A 213 10.34 -27.35 5.45
C ALA A 213 11.61 -26.62 5.92
N ARG A 214 12.14 -25.67 5.12
CA ARG A 214 13.39 -24.95 5.38
C ARG A 214 13.26 -23.49 4.93
N SER A 215 13.72 -22.56 5.76
CA SER A 215 13.89 -21.16 5.39
C SER A 215 15.09 -21.02 4.43
N ARG A 216 14.87 -20.34 3.30
CA ARG A 216 15.95 -20.02 2.34
C ARG A 216 16.84 -18.88 2.84
N LEU A 217 16.24 -17.91 3.55
CA LEU A 217 16.89 -16.74 4.12
C LEU A 217 17.80 -17.13 5.30
N LEU A 218 17.26 -17.87 6.27
CA LEU A 218 17.96 -18.30 7.48
C LEU A 218 18.73 -19.62 7.29
N LYS A 219 18.55 -20.28 6.13
CA LYS A 219 19.26 -21.52 5.75
C LYS A 219 19.12 -22.65 6.78
N ARG A 220 18.01 -22.75 7.51
CA ARG A 220 17.76 -23.81 8.51
C ARG A 220 16.31 -24.30 8.49
N GLN A 221 16.05 -25.46 9.12
CA GLN A 221 14.72 -26.09 9.12
C GLN A 221 13.71 -25.19 9.83
N LEU A 222 12.46 -25.16 9.35
CA LEU A 222 11.41 -24.33 9.96
C LEU A 222 11.12 -24.74 11.41
N SER A 223 11.19 -26.03 11.71
CA SER A 223 11.01 -26.57 13.06
C SER A 223 12.11 -26.15 14.05
N SER A 224 13.27 -25.70 13.58
CA SER A 224 14.37 -25.24 14.45
C SER A 224 14.40 -23.72 14.63
N ILE A 225 13.41 -23.00 14.10
CA ILE A 225 13.31 -21.54 14.19
C ILE A 225 12.14 -21.21 15.12
N SER A 226 12.32 -20.25 16.03
CA SER A 226 11.24 -19.75 16.87
C SER A 226 10.09 -19.23 16.01
N GLU A 227 8.85 -19.37 16.49
CA GLU A 227 7.67 -18.99 15.71
C GLU A 227 7.70 -17.53 15.21
N PRO A 228 8.01 -16.51 16.05
CA PRO A 228 8.05 -15.12 15.59
C PRO A 228 9.06 -14.92 14.45
N THR A 229 10.27 -15.45 14.61
CA THR A 229 11.33 -15.38 13.60
C THR A 229 10.95 -16.12 12.32
N ARG A 230 10.35 -17.31 12.44
CA ARG A 230 9.89 -18.13 11.31
C ARG A 230 8.85 -17.40 10.47
N ILE A 231 7.88 -16.76 11.11
CA ILE A 231 6.77 -16.08 10.44
C ILE A 231 7.23 -14.77 9.79
N VAL A 232 8.06 -13.96 10.46
CA VAL A 232 8.65 -12.75 9.87
C VAL A 232 9.55 -13.11 8.68
N ALA A 233 10.43 -14.10 8.83
CA ALA A 233 11.27 -14.59 7.74
C ALA A 233 10.44 -15.09 6.56
N SER A 234 9.34 -15.82 6.83
CA SER A 234 8.44 -16.31 5.79
C SER A 234 7.74 -15.18 5.04
N GLY A 235 7.38 -14.09 5.72
CA GLY A 235 6.83 -12.89 5.06
C GLY A 235 7.84 -12.24 4.12
N ILE A 236 9.09 -12.05 4.57
CA ILE A 236 10.17 -11.48 3.74
C ILE A 236 10.51 -12.41 2.55
N GLU A 237 10.65 -13.71 2.78
CA GLU A 237 10.92 -14.69 1.72
C GLU A 237 9.78 -14.78 0.71
N GLY A 238 8.53 -14.76 1.19
CA GLY A 238 7.35 -14.80 0.33
C GLY A 238 7.33 -13.59 -0.62
N ALA A 239 7.59 -12.40 -0.09
CA ALA A 239 7.68 -11.17 -0.89
C ALA A 239 8.72 -11.24 -2.02
N GLU A 240 9.87 -11.90 -1.77
CA GLU A 240 10.94 -12.10 -2.76
C GLU A 240 10.55 -13.06 -3.90
N ILE A 241 9.42 -13.76 -3.80
CA ILE A 241 8.87 -14.57 -4.90
C ILE A 241 7.82 -13.79 -5.70
N LEU A 242 7.04 -12.95 -5.03
CA LEU A 242 5.91 -12.23 -5.63
C LEU A 242 6.31 -11.09 -6.55
N ARG A 243 5.78 -11.08 -7.76
CA ARG A 243 5.93 -9.95 -8.69
C ARG A 243 4.83 -8.92 -8.51
N ARG A 244 3.78 -9.21 -7.74
CA ARG A 244 2.67 -8.31 -7.43
C ARG A 244 2.50 -8.21 -5.93
N LEU A 245 1.70 -7.25 -5.46
CA LEU A 245 1.32 -7.25 -4.04
C LEU A 245 0.71 -8.57 -3.60
N PRO A 246 0.89 -8.98 -2.33
CA PRO A 246 0.26 -10.18 -1.79
C PRO A 246 -1.27 -10.04 -1.79
N CYS A 247 -1.95 -11.14 -2.07
CA CYS A 247 -3.39 -11.28 -1.82
C CYS A 247 -3.66 -12.26 -0.67
N ASP A 248 -4.92 -12.47 -0.33
CA ASP A 248 -5.35 -13.25 0.85
C ASP A 248 -4.73 -14.65 0.89
N VAL A 249 -4.65 -15.34 -0.25
CA VAL A 249 -4.04 -16.69 -0.32
C VAL A 249 -2.55 -16.68 0.04
N HIS A 250 -1.82 -15.63 -0.32
CA HIS A 250 -0.39 -15.52 0.00
C HIS A 250 -0.17 -15.30 1.50
N ARG A 251 -1.06 -14.51 2.12
CA ARG A 251 -1.12 -14.35 3.58
C ARG A 251 -1.32 -15.69 4.25
N GLU A 252 -2.33 -16.46 3.86
CA GLU A 252 -2.60 -17.78 4.47
C GLU A 252 -1.40 -18.74 4.31
N ILE A 253 -0.76 -18.75 3.15
CA ILE A 253 0.41 -19.59 2.91
C ILE A 253 1.61 -19.15 3.76
N VAL A 254 1.87 -17.84 3.93
CA VAL A 254 2.93 -17.35 4.83
C VAL A 254 2.66 -17.77 6.27
N LEU A 255 1.39 -17.72 6.70
CA LEU A 255 0.96 -18.06 8.04
C LEU A 255 0.74 -19.56 8.27
N ARG A 256 0.98 -20.43 7.27
CA ARG A 256 0.70 -21.88 7.35
C ARG A 256 1.44 -22.65 8.46
N THR A 257 2.49 -22.05 9.03
CA THR A 257 3.31 -22.65 10.10
C THR A 257 3.11 -21.95 11.44
N LEU A 258 2.07 -21.15 11.56
CA LEU A 258 1.69 -20.47 12.80
C LEU A 258 0.95 -21.45 13.71
N ASP A 259 1.37 -21.57 14.97
CA ASP A 259 0.77 -22.47 15.94
C ASP A 259 0.14 -21.68 17.11
N ASP A 260 0.96 -20.99 17.91
CA ASP A 260 0.51 -20.35 19.17
C ASP A 260 -0.02 -18.92 18.97
N ASN A 261 0.53 -18.21 17.98
CA ASN A 261 0.21 -16.82 17.65
C ASN A 261 0.28 -15.82 18.83
N PRO A 262 1.40 -15.74 19.56
CA PRO A 262 1.52 -14.86 20.72
C PRO A 262 1.46 -13.38 20.31
N GLU A 263 1.03 -12.53 21.23
CA GLU A 263 1.04 -11.07 21.03
C GLU A 263 2.35 -10.45 21.53
N LEU A 264 3.05 -9.77 20.61
CA LEU A 264 4.33 -9.12 20.86
C LEU A 264 4.28 -7.65 20.49
N SER A 265 4.89 -6.79 21.31
CA SER A 265 5.27 -5.43 20.89
C SER A 265 6.40 -5.48 19.85
N LEU A 266 6.70 -4.35 19.21
CA LEU A 266 7.83 -4.30 18.28
C LEU A 266 9.15 -4.59 18.99
N GLU A 267 9.33 -4.10 20.22
CA GLU A 267 10.52 -4.35 21.02
C GLU A 267 10.65 -5.84 21.37
N GLU A 268 9.57 -6.46 21.84
CA GLU A 268 9.53 -7.89 22.15
C GLU A 268 9.84 -8.74 20.91
N LEU A 269 9.28 -8.36 19.75
CA LEU A 269 9.57 -9.03 18.48
C LEU A 269 11.04 -8.89 18.08
N LEU A 270 11.64 -7.69 18.20
CA LEU A 270 13.04 -7.48 17.87
C LEU A 270 13.99 -8.31 18.74
N LEU A 271 13.61 -8.55 20.00
CA LEU A 271 14.35 -9.44 20.90
C LEU A 271 14.28 -10.90 20.43
N GLU A 272 13.10 -11.38 20.03
CA GLU A 272 12.90 -12.74 19.53
C GLU A 272 13.67 -13.02 18.23
N ILE A 273 13.79 -12.03 17.34
CA ILE A 273 14.52 -12.18 16.06
C ILE A 273 16.01 -11.80 16.14
N ALA A 274 16.50 -11.41 17.32
CA ALA A 274 17.80 -10.73 17.45
C ALA A 274 18.97 -11.54 16.87
N GLU A 275 18.98 -12.86 17.05
CA GLU A 275 20.02 -13.76 16.54
C GLU A 275 20.08 -13.81 15.01
N ASP A 276 18.94 -13.67 14.35
CA ASP A 276 18.80 -13.80 12.89
C ASP A 276 18.71 -12.43 12.18
N ARG A 277 18.68 -11.34 12.94
CA ARG A 277 18.41 -9.99 12.42
C ARG A 277 19.36 -9.57 11.30
N GLU A 278 20.64 -9.91 11.40
CA GLU A 278 21.62 -9.61 10.36
C GLU A 278 21.27 -10.30 9.02
N GLN A 279 20.85 -11.57 9.08
CA GLN A 279 20.46 -12.33 7.89
C GLN A 279 19.14 -11.81 7.32
N LEU A 280 18.17 -11.47 8.19
CA LEU A 280 16.92 -10.84 7.77
C LEU A 280 17.16 -9.50 7.08
N CYS A 281 18.08 -8.69 7.60
CA CYS A 281 18.46 -7.40 7.03
C CYS A 281 19.22 -7.54 5.70
N SER A 282 19.92 -8.66 5.46
CA SER A 282 20.80 -8.82 4.29
C SER A 282 20.10 -8.69 2.93
N VAL A 283 18.80 -8.97 2.87
CA VAL A 283 17.97 -8.85 1.65
C VAL A 283 17.24 -7.51 1.55
N LEU A 284 17.32 -6.67 2.59
CA LEU A 284 16.60 -5.41 2.75
C LEU A 284 17.52 -4.21 2.46
N THR A 285 18.05 -4.13 1.24
CA THR A 285 19.12 -3.17 0.89
C THR A 285 18.61 -1.82 0.36
N ASP A 286 17.32 -1.67 0.09
CA ASP A 286 16.79 -0.44 -0.51
C ASP A 286 16.76 0.71 0.50
N SER A 287 17.27 1.89 0.11
CA SER A 287 17.33 3.06 1.00
C SER A 287 15.95 3.51 1.49
N TYR A 288 14.90 3.24 0.70
CA TYR A 288 13.51 3.59 1.03
C TYR A 288 13.06 3.03 2.38
N ILE A 289 13.58 1.88 2.81
CA ILE A 289 13.29 1.28 4.11
C ILE A 289 13.77 2.19 5.24
N ILE A 290 14.94 2.80 5.07
CA ILE A 290 15.55 3.71 6.04
C ILE A 290 14.91 5.10 5.94
N ASP A 291 14.67 5.57 4.71
CA ASP A 291 14.17 6.92 4.43
C ASP A 291 12.70 7.12 4.84
N TYR A 292 11.89 6.04 4.85
CA TYR A 292 10.45 6.10 5.14
C TYR A 292 10.03 5.15 6.29
N PRO A 293 10.49 5.37 7.53
CA PRO A 293 10.16 4.52 8.68
C PRO A 293 8.66 4.49 9.00
N THR A 294 7.92 5.54 8.64
CA THR A 294 6.45 5.58 8.82
C THR A 294 5.72 4.59 7.89
N ILE A 295 6.33 4.26 6.74
CA ILE A 295 5.75 3.36 5.73
C ILE A 295 6.24 1.93 5.91
N PHE A 296 7.50 1.78 6.34
CA PHE A 296 8.15 0.48 6.55
C PHE A 296 8.55 0.28 8.02
N PRO A 297 7.63 0.43 8.99
CA PRO A 297 8.00 0.42 10.40
C PRO A 297 8.66 -0.89 10.81
N LEU A 298 8.20 -2.06 10.34
CA LEU A 298 8.82 -3.32 10.72
C LEU A 298 10.19 -3.49 10.07
N LEU A 299 10.30 -3.33 8.75
CA LEU A 299 11.57 -3.52 8.05
C LEU A 299 12.63 -2.50 8.51
N ASN A 300 12.22 -1.24 8.71
CA ASN A 300 13.10 -0.20 9.25
C ASN A 300 13.65 -0.60 10.62
N SER A 301 12.80 -1.15 11.49
CA SER A 301 13.19 -1.58 12.83
C SER A 301 14.15 -2.78 12.80
N ILE A 302 13.93 -3.73 11.90
CA ILE A 302 14.85 -4.86 11.68
C ILE A 302 16.24 -4.34 11.25
N CYS A 303 16.29 -3.36 10.35
CA CYS A 303 17.55 -2.83 9.82
C CYS A 303 18.28 -1.87 10.78
N THR A 304 17.54 -1.06 11.55
CA THR A 304 18.11 0.07 12.31
C THR A 304 18.01 -0.08 13.82
N ASN A 305 17.26 -1.07 14.31
CA ASN A 305 16.89 -1.23 15.71
C ASN A 305 16.11 -0.02 16.29
N ASN A 306 15.48 0.79 15.44
CA ASN A 306 14.69 1.93 15.87
C ASN A 306 13.30 1.51 16.33
N ILE A 307 13.02 1.66 17.63
CA ILE A 307 11.70 1.40 18.23
C ILE A 307 10.95 2.69 18.60
N SER A 308 11.50 3.86 18.27
CA SER A 308 10.94 5.16 18.64
C SER A 308 9.81 5.60 17.70
N MET A 309 8.78 4.76 17.55
CA MET A 309 7.61 5.02 16.72
C MET A 309 6.32 4.86 17.52
N PRO A 310 5.28 5.69 17.30
CA PRO A 310 4.03 5.62 18.07
C PRO A 310 3.32 4.26 18.04
N GLY A 311 3.57 3.42 17.03
CA GLY A 311 3.00 2.09 16.93
C GLY A 311 3.77 0.99 17.65
N ALA A 312 5.00 1.25 18.10
CA ALA A 312 5.95 0.24 18.53
C ALA A 312 5.52 -0.49 19.82
N TYR A 313 4.85 0.22 20.73
CA TYR A 313 4.39 -0.34 22.02
C TYR A 313 3.09 -1.14 21.91
N VAL A 314 2.36 -1.03 20.79
CA VAL A 314 1.11 -1.77 20.58
C VAL A 314 1.46 -3.23 20.32
N LYS A 315 0.98 -4.11 21.21
CA LYS A 315 1.12 -5.55 21.06
C LYS A 315 0.26 -6.03 19.90
N ARG A 316 0.84 -6.92 19.09
CA ARG A 316 0.21 -7.49 17.90
C ARG A 316 0.47 -8.99 17.85
N PRO A 317 -0.49 -9.80 17.39
CA PRO A 317 -0.26 -11.21 17.17
C PRO A 317 0.86 -11.41 16.13
N VAL A 318 1.64 -12.47 16.28
CA VAL A 318 2.69 -12.86 15.32
C VAL A 318 2.16 -12.96 13.89
N SER A 319 0.89 -13.35 13.71
CA SER A 319 0.23 -13.33 12.40
C SER A 319 0.27 -11.95 11.74
N GLU A 320 -0.03 -10.89 12.49
CA GLU A 320 -0.01 -9.52 11.99
C GLU A 320 1.42 -9.07 11.66
N TRP A 321 2.42 -9.50 12.44
CA TRP A 321 3.83 -9.24 12.13
C TRP A 321 4.28 -9.93 10.85
N GLY A 322 3.84 -11.17 10.61
CA GLY A 322 4.09 -11.89 9.35
C GLY A 322 3.43 -11.23 8.14
N GLU A 323 2.18 -10.81 8.30
CA GLU A 323 1.44 -10.06 7.28
C GLU A 323 2.13 -8.73 6.95
N ARG A 324 2.58 -8.02 7.98
CA ARG A 324 3.32 -6.77 7.82
C ARG A 324 4.65 -6.99 7.12
N ALA A 325 5.40 -8.03 7.50
CA ALA A 325 6.65 -8.39 6.82
C ALA A 325 6.42 -8.67 5.33
N LEU A 326 5.36 -9.44 5.01
CA LEU A 326 4.96 -9.73 3.63
C LEU A 326 4.56 -8.46 2.86
N LEU A 327 3.73 -7.61 3.45
CA LEU A 327 3.25 -6.35 2.86
C LEU A 327 4.41 -5.39 2.60
N GLU A 328 5.20 -5.09 3.63
CA GLU A 328 6.30 -4.12 3.56
C GLU A 328 7.35 -4.59 2.56
N ALA A 329 7.78 -5.86 2.61
CA ALA A 329 8.80 -6.37 1.70
C ALA A 329 8.30 -6.43 0.25
N SER A 330 7.03 -6.82 0.05
CA SER A 330 6.44 -6.80 -1.30
C SER A 330 6.33 -5.38 -1.82
N PHE A 331 5.99 -4.41 -0.97
CA PHE A 331 5.88 -3.03 -1.37
C PHE A 331 7.24 -2.42 -1.73
N VAL A 332 8.30 -2.70 -0.96
CA VAL A 332 9.69 -2.33 -1.32
C VAL A 332 10.04 -2.88 -2.70
N ARG A 333 9.74 -4.14 -2.97
CA ARG A 333 9.98 -4.76 -4.28
C ARG A 333 9.20 -4.07 -5.39
N MET A 334 7.92 -3.73 -5.16
CA MET A 334 7.10 -3.01 -6.14
C MET A 334 7.68 -1.62 -6.41
N MET A 335 8.20 -0.95 -5.38
CA MET A 335 8.89 0.33 -5.51
C MET A 335 10.16 0.24 -6.36
N ARG A 336 10.94 -0.84 -6.21
CA ARG A 336 12.16 -1.10 -6.99
C ARG A 336 11.89 -1.26 -8.49
N HIS A 337 10.82 -1.97 -8.85
CA HIS A 337 10.45 -2.21 -10.25
C HIS A 337 9.71 -1.04 -10.89
N GLY A 338 9.00 -0.23 -10.11
CA GLY A 338 8.29 0.97 -10.56
C GLY A 338 6.89 0.69 -11.13
N VAL A 339 6.12 1.77 -11.26
CA VAL A 339 4.73 1.76 -11.79
C VAL A 339 4.72 1.34 -13.26
N SER A 340 3.76 0.50 -13.67
CA SER A 340 3.57 0.05 -15.06
C SER A 340 4.66 -0.80 -15.69
N LYS A 341 5.58 -1.38 -14.90
CA LYS A 341 6.67 -2.24 -15.40
C LYS A 341 6.51 -3.73 -15.08
N ILE A 342 5.39 -4.12 -14.47
CA ILE A 342 5.07 -5.51 -14.10
C ILE A 342 3.76 -5.92 -14.75
#